data_AF-A0A2M7FVM9-F1
#
_entry.id   AF-A0A2M7FVM9-F1
#
_cell.length_a   1.000
_cell.length_b   1.000
_cell.length_c   1.000
_cell.angle_alpha   90.00
_cell.angle_beta   90.00
_cell.angle_gamma   90.00
#
_symmetry.space_group_name_H-M   'P 1'
#
loop_
_entity.id
_entity.type
_entity.pdbx_description
1 polymer ?
#
loop_
_entity_poly.entity_id
_entity_poly.type
_entity_poly.pdbx_seq_one_letter_code
_entity_poly.pdbx_strand_id
1 'polypeptide(L)'
;MTIPTPVSSKASPSAAIAENAKASNFLRQIIETDLEKGTYASRCWGGSPGDAAHHAKGQSDPAKIRTRFPPEPNGYLHIGHAKSICLNFGLARDYVGVCHLRFDDTNPEKEDTEYVNSIIDAVKWLGFDWSQPGNSLPYQASDYFDFMYRAAEYLIEAGHAYVDEQTPEQMRVNRGDFGKPGIDSPYRSRTPTDNLARFRQMRDGLYEDGAMVLRAKIDMGSPNINMRDPAIYRIRRATHHNTGDKWCIYPMYTFAHPIEDALEQITHSICTLEFEDQRPFYDWLMARLIEGALLASPPPRQYEFARLNLTYVITSKRKLAQLVYDHKVSGWDDPRMPTIVGLRRRGYTPEALQLFAERIGVTKSDSWIDYSTLEGCLRETLERSAHRGFAVLNPVKLV
;
A
#
# COMPACT_ATOMS: atom_id res chain seq x y z
N MET A 1 -60.36 33.10 33.03
CA MET A 1 -58.94 33.13 32.61
C MET A 1 -58.46 31.69 32.54
N THR A 2 -58.29 31.19 31.32
CA THR A 2 -58.00 29.79 31.00
C THR A 2 -56.51 29.50 31.13
N ILE A 3 -56.20 28.40 31.82
CA ILE A 3 -54.85 27.84 32.00
C ILE A 3 -54.48 27.10 30.70
N PRO A 4 -53.31 27.33 30.08
CA PRO A 4 -52.89 26.55 28.92
C PRO A 4 -52.23 25.23 29.34
N THR A 5 -52.71 24.15 28.71
CA THR A 5 -52.18 22.78 28.74
C THR A 5 -50.80 22.71 28.05
N PRO A 6 -49.86 21.84 28.48
CA PRO A 6 -48.58 21.69 27.81
C PRO A 6 -48.73 20.86 26.54
N VAL A 7 -48.21 21.38 25.42
CA VAL A 7 -48.16 20.70 24.14
C VAL A 7 -47.03 19.66 24.17
N SER A 8 -47.39 18.39 24.05
CA SER A 8 -46.48 17.28 23.77
C SER A 8 -45.83 17.49 22.40
N SER A 9 -44.53 17.79 22.37
CA SER A 9 -43.75 17.80 21.13
C SER A 9 -43.44 16.35 20.73
N LYS A 10 -44.27 15.78 19.85
CA LYS A 10 -43.87 14.60 19.09
C LYS A 10 -42.63 14.97 18.27
N ALA A 11 -41.53 14.26 18.51
CA ALA A 11 -40.33 14.33 17.68
C ALA A 11 -40.72 14.06 16.22
N SER A 12 -40.22 14.92 15.33
CA SER A 12 -40.41 14.81 13.88
C SER A 12 -39.71 13.54 13.36
N PRO A 13 -40.31 12.80 12.40
CA PRO A 13 -39.72 11.57 11.84
C PRO A 13 -38.42 11.81 11.06
N SER A 14 -38.04 13.06 10.79
CA SER A 14 -36.87 13.39 9.97
C SER A 14 -35.54 13.29 10.71
N ALA A 15 -35.54 13.14 12.04
CA ALA A 15 -34.32 12.97 12.82
C ALA A 15 -33.81 11.51 12.83
N ALA A 16 -34.63 10.54 12.41
CA ALA A 16 -34.29 9.12 12.41
C ALA A 16 -33.81 8.57 11.05
N ILE A 17 -33.74 9.42 10.01
CA ILE A 17 -33.33 9.03 8.64
C ILE A 17 -31.91 9.55 8.30
N ALA A 18 -31.25 10.26 9.21
CA ALA A 18 -29.89 10.76 9.03
C ALA A 18 -28.79 9.79 9.51
N GLU A 19 -29.15 8.60 9.97
CA GLU A 19 -28.21 7.48 10.18
C GLU A 19 -28.21 6.59 8.92
N ASN A 20 -27.03 6.33 8.35
CA ASN A 20 -26.75 5.38 7.25
C ASN A 20 -26.81 5.82 5.77
N ALA A 21 -26.61 7.10 5.43
CA ALA A 21 -25.97 7.38 4.13
C ALA A 21 -24.46 7.16 4.28
N LYS A 22 -24.00 5.89 4.33
CA LYS A 22 -22.56 5.60 4.28
C LYS A 22 -21.99 6.28 3.05
N ALA A 23 -20.91 7.05 3.21
CA ALA A 23 -20.24 7.70 2.09
C ALA A 23 -19.90 6.65 1.02
N SER A 24 -19.99 7.03 -0.26
CA SER A 24 -19.77 6.12 -1.38
C SER A 24 -18.40 5.45 -1.24
N ASN A 25 -18.39 4.12 -1.25
CA ASN A 25 -17.18 3.29 -1.24
C ASN A 25 -17.40 2.10 -2.17
N PHE A 26 -16.94 2.23 -3.43
CA PHE A 26 -17.11 1.19 -4.44
C PHE A 26 -16.39 -0.13 -4.10
N LEU A 27 -15.36 -0.10 -3.24
CA LEU A 27 -14.64 -1.30 -2.83
C LEU A 27 -15.53 -2.23 -1.99
N ARG A 28 -16.46 -1.68 -1.21
CA ARG A 28 -17.44 -2.48 -0.45
C ARG A 28 -18.33 -3.31 -1.37
N GLN A 29 -18.83 -2.69 -2.45
CA GLN A 29 -19.64 -3.38 -3.45
C GLN A 29 -18.87 -4.51 -4.15
N ILE A 30 -17.59 -4.28 -4.44
CA ILE A 30 -16.70 -5.30 -5.02
C ILE A 30 -16.55 -6.48 -4.05
N ILE A 31 -16.23 -6.20 -2.78
CA ILE A 31 -16.08 -7.22 -1.74
C ILE A 31 -17.38 -8.01 -1.58
N GLU A 32 -18.52 -7.34 -1.47
CA GLU A 32 -19.84 -7.98 -1.35
C GLU A 32 -20.12 -8.90 -2.54
N THR A 33 -19.85 -8.43 -3.76
CA THR A 33 -20.00 -9.23 -4.98
C THR A 33 -19.09 -10.47 -4.97
N ASP A 34 -17.83 -10.34 -4.55
CA ASP A 34 -16.88 -11.45 -4.51
C ASP A 34 -17.22 -12.47 -3.41
N LEU A 35 -17.75 -12.01 -2.27
CA LEU A 35 -18.25 -12.87 -1.20
C LEU A 35 -19.52 -13.63 -1.63
N GLU A 36 -20.46 -12.97 -2.29
CA GLU A 36 -21.68 -13.60 -2.82
C GLU A 36 -21.38 -14.68 -3.87
N LYS A 37 -20.39 -14.43 -4.73
CA LYS A 37 -19.93 -15.40 -5.74
C LYS A 37 -19.07 -16.52 -5.16
N GLY A 38 -18.59 -16.36 -3.92
CA GLY A 38 -17.60 -17.25 -3.33
C GLY A 38 -16.26 -17.23 -4.09
N THR A 39 -15.88 -16.08 -4.67
CA THR A 39 -14.67 -15.94 -5.52
C THR A 39 -13.44 -16.56 -4.85
N TYR A 40 -13.24 -16.31 -3.56
CA TYR A 40 -12.09 -16.77 -2.79
C TYR A 40 -12.39 -17.96 -1.86
N ALA A 41 -13.61 -18.52 -1.88
CA ALA A 41 -14.09 -19.49 -0.90
C ALA A 41 -13.34 -20.84 -0.92
N SER A 42 -12.70 -21.17 -2.04
CA SER A 42 -11.91 -22.40 -2.20
C SER A 42 -10.45 -22.25 -1.74
N ARG A 43 -10.01 -21.06 -1.32
CA ARG A 43 -8.63 -20.86 -0.86
C ARG A 43 -8.37 -21.59 0.45
N CYS A 44 -7.16 -22.10 0.58
CA CYS A 44 -6.65 -22.73 1.80
C CYS A 44 -5.50 -21.90 2.37
N TRP A 45 -5.53 -21.58 3.66
CA TRP A 45 -4.47 -20.83 4.34
C TRP A 45 -3.52 -21.78 5.07
N GLY A 46 -2.22 -21.62 4.80
CA GLY A 46 -1.16 -22.49 5.32
C GLY A 46 -0.71 -22.14 6.75
N GLY A 47 -1.27 -21.09 7.35
CA GLY A 47 -0.86 -20.54 8.65
C GLY A 47 0.19 -19.43 8.56
N SER A 48 0.89 -19.32 7.45
CA SER A 48 1.88 -18.29 7.15
C SER A 48 1.89 -17.96 5.66
N PRO A 49 2.54 -16.86 5.23
CA PRO A 49 2.74 -16.60 3.81
C PRO A 49 3.52 -17.74 3.14
N GLY A 50 3.15 -18.09 1.91
CA GLY A 50 3.83 -19.17 1.20
C GLY A 50 3.30 -19.40 -0.21
N ASP A 51 3.87 -20.39 -0.88
CA ASP A 51 3.51 -20.72 -2.25
C ASP A 51 2.26 -21.60 -2.35
N ALA A 52 1.87 -21.96 -3.58
CA ALA A 52 0.70 -22.81 -3.82
C ALA A 52 0.76 -24.13 -3.03
N ALA A 53 1.94 -24.76 -2.96
CA ALA A 53 2.13 -26.04 -2.29
C ALA A 53 2.06 -25.91 -0.76
N HIS A 54 2.52 -24.79 -0.20
CA HIS A 54 2.35 -24.47 1.22
C HIS A 54 0.87 -24.33 1.57
N HIS A 55 0.14 -23.53 0.79
CA HIS A 55 -1.26 -23.24 1.02
C HIS A 55 -2.20 -24.42 0.79
N ALA A 56 -1.91 -25.29 -0.18
CA ALA A 56 -2.68 -26.51 -0.43
C ALA A 56 -2.67 -27.51 0.75
N LYS A 57 -1.66 -27.43 1.63
CA LYS A 57 -1.58 -28.25 2.86
C LYS A 57 -2.32 -27.61 4.04
N GLY A 58 -2.79 -26.38 3.87
CA GLY A 58 -3.51 -25.61 4.86
C GLY A 58 -4.96 -26.05 5.07
N GLN A 59 -5.66 -25.34 5.93
CA GLN A 59 -7.11 -25.47 6.09
C GLN A 59 -7.81 -24.42 5.22
N SER A 60 -9.13 -24.51 5.06
CA SER A 60 -9.91 -23.44 4.41
C SER A 60 -9.58 -22.09 5.07
N ASP A 61 -9.32 -21.05 4.26
CA ASP A 61 -8.90 -19.74 4.79
C ASP A 61 -10.01 -19.18 5.70
N PRO A 62 -9.74 -18.97 7.00
CA PRO A 62 -10.74 -18.45 7.92
C PRO A 62 -11.08 -16.97 7.65
N ALA A 63 -10.23 -16.24 6.93
CA ALA A 63 -10.47 -14.84 6.61
C ALA A 63 -11.41 -14.70 5.40
N LYS A 64 -12.53 -13.99 5.58
CA LYS A 64 -13.46 -13.71 4.46
C LYS A 64 -12.82 -12.83 3.39
N ILE A 65 -12.02 -11.86 3.83
CA ILE A 65 -11.17 -11.03 2.97
C ILE A 65 -9.82 -10.85 3.62
N ARG A 66 -8.81 -10.55 2.81
CA ARG A 66 -7.48 -10.20 3.27
C ARG A 66 -6.99 -8.95 2.52
N THR A 67 -6.65 -7.92 3.27
CA THR A 67 -6.11 -6.64 2.79
C THR A 67 -4.73 -6.41 3.40
N ARG A 68 -4.03 -5.34 2.97
CA ARG A 68 -2.75 -4.96 3.56
C ARG A 68 -2.50 -3.46 3.48
N PHE A 69 -1.79 -2.94 4.48
CA PHE A 69 -1.13 -1.65 4.41
C PHE A 69 0.39 -1.89 4.26
N PRO A 70 0.97 -1.62 3.07
CA PRO A 70 2.37 -1.91 2.77
C PRO A 70 3.23 -0.63 2.65
N PRO A 71 3.51 0.12 3.74
CA PRO A 71 4.36 1.30 3.64
C PRO A 71 5.83 0.94 3.41
N GLU A 72 6.53 1.76 2.63
CA GLU A 72 7.99 1.80 2.65
C GLU A 72 8.47 2.50 3.94
N PRO A 73 9.36 1.90 4.74
CA PRO A 73 9.83 2.47 6.01
C PRO A 73 10.95 3.50 5.81
N ASN A 74 10.70 4.49 4.97
CA ASN A 74 11.68 5.52 4.60
C ASN A 74 11.25 6.94 4.97
N GLY A 75 10.15 7.12 5.69
CA GLY A 75 9.67 8.42 6.15
C GLY A 75 8.43 8.37 7.03
N TYR A 76 8.13 9.50 7.67
CA TYR A 76 6.95 9.65 8.53
C TYR A 76 5.64 9.59 7.74
N LEU A 77 4.67 8.86 8.30
CA LEU A 77 3.31 8.82 7.76
C LEU A 77 2.60 10.17 7.95
N HIS A 78 1.64 10.45 7.06
CA HIS A 78 0.90 11.70 7.02
C HIS A 78 -0.58 11.42 6.78
N ILE A 79 -1.43 12.45 6.80
CA ILE A 79 -2.89 12.32 6.67
C ILE A 79 -3.35 11.48 5.45
N GLY A 80 -2.63 11.55 4.33
CA GLY A 80 -2.88 10.67 3.18
C GLY A 80 -2.71 9.17 3.47
N HIS A 81 -1.71 8.80 4.28
CA HIS A 81 -1.51 7.43 4.75
C HIS A 81 -2.58 7.02 5.75
N ALA A 82 -3.05 7.94 6.61
CA ALA A 82 -4.17 7.67 7.52
C ALA A 82 -5.43 7.22 6.75
N LYS A 83 -5.73 7.80 5.58
CA LYS A 83 -6.81 7.34 4.69
C LYS A 83 -6.61 5.88 4.27
N SER A 84 -5.40 5.50 3.84
CA SER A 84 -5.10 4.13 3.39
C SER A 84 -5.15 3.12 4.55
N ILE A 85 -4.65 3.50 5.73
CA ILE A 85 -4.75 2.68 6.96
C ILE A 85 -6.22 2.45 7.31
N CYS A 86 -7.00 3.52 7.47
CA CYS A 86 -8.41 3.41 7.82
C CYS A 86 -9.20 2.61 6.78
N LEU A 87 -8.84 2.71 5.50
CA LEU A 87 -9.48 1.95 4.45
C LEU A 87 -9.15 0.45 4.54
N ASN A 88 -7.88 0.08 4.54
CA ASN A 88 -7.47 -1.33 4.51
C ASN A 88 -7.88 -2.07 5.79
N PHE A 89 -7.57 -1.51 6.96
CA PHE A 89 -7.92 -2.11 8.24
C PHE A 89 -9.43 -2.02 8.52
N GLY A 90 -10.08 -0.91 8.15
CA GLY A 90 -11.52 -0.76 8.31
C GLY A 90 -12.32 -1.76 7.47
N LEU A 91 -11.92 -2.00 6.22
CA LEU A 91 -12.56 -3.03 5.39
C LEU A 91 -12.37 -4.42 6.00
N ALA A 92 -11.16 -4.79 6.40
CA ALA A 92 -10.92 -6.08 7.05
C ALA A 92 -11.78 -6.27 8.30
N ARG A 93 -11.85 -5.26 9.18
CA ARG A 93 -12.71 -5.28 10.37
C ARG A 93 -14.18 -5.51 10.00
N ASP A 94 -14.69 -4.72 9.06
CA ASP A 94 -16.13 -4.70 8.74
C ASP A 94 -16.62 -6.00 8.09
N TYR A 95 -15.74 -6.72 7.38
CA TYR A 95 -16.06 -8.00 6.74
C TYR A 95 -15.53 -9.22 7.50
N VAL A 96 -15.09 -9.06 8.75
CA VAL A 96 -14.50 -10.16 9.56
C VAL A 96 -13.37 -10.86 8.80
N GLY A 97 -12.53 -10.05 8.18
CA GLY A 97 -11.33 -10.46 7.46
C GLY A 97 -10.07 -10.14 8.24
N VAL A 98 -8.97 -10.07 7.51
CA VAL A 98 -7.64 -9.80 8.05
C VAL A 98 -7.00 -8.64 7.29
N CYS A 99 -6.30 -7.75 7.98
CA CYS A 99 -5.43 -6.76 7.36
C CYS A 99 -3.99 -6.96 7.83
N HIS A 100 -3.07 -7.10 6.89
CA HIS A 100 -1.64 -7.20 7.17
C HIS A 100 -1.00 -5.82 7.27
N LEU A 101 -0.05 -5.67 8.19
CA LEU A 101 0.98 -4.64 8.10
C LEU A 101 2.21 -5.30 7.48
N ARG A 102 2.65 -4.78 6.33
CA ARG A 102 3.86 -5.24 5.65
C ARG A 102 4.79 -4.06 5.45
N PHE A 103 6.09 -4.22 5.70
CA PHE A 103 7.07 -3.27 5.20
C PHE A 103 7.53 -3.72 3.82
N ASP A 104 7.36 -2.87 2.82
CA ASP A 104 7.92 -3.10 1.49
C ASP A 104 9.39 -2.65 1.49
N ASP A 105 10.23 -3.53 2.01
CA ASP A 105 11.63 -3.29 2.28
C ASP A 105 12.56 -3.79 1.15
N THR A 106 12.06 -3.83 -0.08
CA THR A 106 12.82 -4.33 -1.24
C THR A 106 14.06 -3.51 -1.60
N ASN A 107 14.27 -2.35 -0.97
CA ASN A 107 15.41 -1.46 -1.21
C ASN A 107 16.39 -1.46 -0.03
N PRO A 108 17.63 -1.96 -0.18
CA PRO A 108 18.56 -2.16 0.93
C PRO A 108 19.07 -0.87 1.61
N GLU A 109 18.92 0.30 0.98
CA GLU A 109 19.59 1.54 1.44
C GLU A 109 18.73 2.47 2.30
N LYS A 110 17.43 2.19 2.48
CA LYS A 110 16.46 3.23 2.89
C LYS A 110 15.63 2.91 4.13
N GLU A 111 16.15 2.03 4.98
CA GLU A 111 15.39 1.44 6.07
C GLU A 111 15.91 1.97 7.40
N ASP A 112 15.20 2.93 8.01
CA ASP A 112 15.52 3.42 9.36
C ASP A 112 14.57 2.78 10.37
N THR A 113 15.14 2.20 11.44
CA THR A 113 14.37 1.65 12.56
C THR A 113 13.44 2.71 13.18
N GLU A 114 13.81 3.99 13.12
CA GLU A 114 12.96 5.12 13.51
C GLU A 114 11.63 5.13 12.72
N TYR A 115 11.67 4.98 11.39
CA TYR A 115 10.48 5.02 10.55
C TYR A 115 9.62 3.76 10.73
N VAL A 116 10.25 2.59 10.86
CA VAL A 116 9.55 1.33 11.21
C VAL A 116 8.74 1.51 12.49
N ASN A 117 9.38 2.01 13.56
CA ASN A 117 8.72 2.25 14.85
C ASN A 117 7.61 3.30 14.75
N SER A 118 7.84 4.40 14.01
CA SER A 118 6.83 5.43 13.82
C SER A 118 5.61 4.93 13.05
N ILE A 119 5.79 4.05 12.05
CA ILE A 119 4.69 3.43 11.31
C ILE A 119 3.86 2.52 12.23
N ILE A 120 4.52 1.67 13.02
CA ILE A 120 3.87 0.79 14.00
C ILE A 120 3.07 1.61 15.01
N ASP A 121 3.67 2.66 15.59
CA ASP A 121 2.98 3.55 16.52
C ASP A 121 1.79 4.25 15.86
N ALA A 122 1.93 4.75 14.63
CA ALA A 122 0.84 5.43 13.93
C ALA A 122 -0.36 4.51 13.67
N VAL A 123 -0.14 3.27 13.23
CA VAL A 123 -1.22 2.29 13.00
C VAL A 123 -1.92 1.94 14.32
N LYS A 124 -1.15 1.67 15.39
CA LYS A 124 -1.70 1.38 16.73
C LYS A 124 -2.43 2.57 17.33
N TRP A 125 -1.86 3.77 17.20
CA TRP A 125 -2.48 5.00 17.69
C TRP A 125 -3.80 5.28 16.99
N LEU A 126 -3.88 5.01 15.68
CA LEU A 126 -5.14 5.04 14.93
C LEU A 126 -6.14 3.96 15.36
N GLY A 127 -5.85 3.10 16.32
CA GLY A 127 -6.77 2.10 16.87
C GLY A 127 -6.86 0.82 16.05
N PHE A 128 -5.89 0.55 15.18
CA PHE A 128 -5.85 -0.67 14.38
C PHE A 128 -4.78 -1.65 14.88
N ASP A 129 -5.03 -2.93 14.62
CA ASP A 129 -4.12 -4.03 14.93
C ASP A 129 -4.03 -4.98 13.72
N TRP A 130 -2.83 -5.48 13.46
CA TRP A 130 -2.53 -6.47 12.43
C TRP A 130 -2.27 -7.86 13.02
N SER A 131 -2.27 -7.99 14.36
CA SER A 131 -2.03 -9.25 15.03
C SER A 131 -3.08 -10.29 14.65
N GLN A 132 -2.60 -11.52 14.43
CA GLN A 132 -3.39 -12.67 14.05
C GLN A 132 -2.99 -13.87 14.92
N PRO A 133 -3.86 -14.88 15.03
CA PRO A 133 -3.47 -16.16 15.64
C PRO A 133 -2.19 -16.69 14.97
N GLY A 134 -1.11 -16.82 15.75
CA GLY A 134 0.18 -17.33 15.28
C GLY A 134 1.15 -16.27 14.71
N ASN A 135 0.74 -15.02 14.51
CA ASN A 135 1.66 -13.95 14.12
C ASN A 135 1.23 -12.57 14.67
N SER A 136 2.08 -11.98 15.50
CA SER A 136 1.90 -10.62 16.04
C SER A 136 2.88 -9.59 15.46
N LEU A 137 3.73 -9.99 14.52
CA LEU A 137 4.75 -9.15 13.91
C LEU A 137 4.31 -8.68 12.52
N PRO A 138 4.71 -7.46 12.09
CA PRO A 138 4.57 -7.05 10.70
C PRO A 138 5.34 -8.01 9.79
N TYR A 139 4.85 -8.21 8.57
CA TYR A 139 5.59 -8.93 7.53
C TYR A 139 6.68 -8.05 6.92
N GLN A 140 7.75 -8.67 6.45
CA GLN A 140 8.81 -8.03 5.67
C GLN A 140 8.79 -8.59 4.25
N ALA A 141 8.79 -7.73 3.23
CA ALA A 141 8.85 -8.19 1.84
C ALA A 141 10.15 -8.98 1.57
N SER A 142 11.23 -8.64 2.27
CA SER A 142 12.53 -9.30 2.18
C SER A 142 12.55 -10.74 2.68
N ASP A 143 11.60 -11.16 3.53
CA ASP A 143 11.41 -12.57 3.92
C ASP A 143 11.02 -13.42 2.70
N TYR A 144 10.54 -12.79 1.62
CA TYR A 144 10.08 -13.46 0.41
C TYR A 144 11.13 -13.48 -0.72
N PHE A 145 12.34 -12.94 -0.52
CA PHE A 145 13.36 -12.86 -1.56
C PHE A 145 13.73 -14.22 -2.18
N ASP A 146 13.76 -15.29 -1.39
CA ASP A 146 14.00 -16.64 -1.92
C ASP A 146 12.91 -17.07 -2.90
N PHE A 147 11.63 -16.78 -2.60
CA PHE A 147 10.53 -17.06 -3.52
C PHE A 147 10.60 -16.18 -4.75
N MET A 148 10.84 -14.88 -4.58
CA MET A 148 10.96 -13.93 -5.70
C MET A 148 12.07 -14.35 -6.68
N TYR A 149 13.21 -14.83 -6.15
CA TYR A 149 14.31 -15.33 -6.97
C TYR A 149 13.92 -16.60 -7.73
N ARG A 150 13.27 -17.56 -7.06
CA ARG A 150 12.76 -18.79 -7.71
C ARG A 150 11.71 -18.47 -8.79
N ALA A 151 10.83 -17.50 -8.54
CA ALA A 151 9.84 -17.04 -9.51
C ALA A 151 10.52 -16.41 -10.74
N ALA A 152 11.61 -15.65 -10.55
CA ALA A 152 12.41 -15.12 -11.65
C ALA A 152 13.13 -16.22 -12.44
N GLU A 153 13.71 -17.24 -11.79
CA GLU A 153 14.28 -18.40 -12.49
C GLU A 153 13.22 -19.10 -13.35
N TYR A 154 12.03 -19.35 -12.80
CA TYR A 154 10.92 -19.93 -13.57
C TYR A 154 10.54 -19.08 -14.79
N LEU A 155 10.42 -17.76 -14.63
CA LEU A 155 10.11 -16.87 -15.76
C LEU A 155 11.20 -16.93 -16.84
N ILE A 156 12.48 -17.06 -16.47
CA ILE A 156 13.57 -17.24 -17.43
C ILE A 156 13.43 -18.56 -18.18
N GLU A 157 13.25 -19.66 -17.44
CA GLU A 157 13.11 -21.02 -17.99
C GLU A 157 11.91 -21.14 -18.93
N ALA A 158 10.78 -20.51 -18.59
CA ALA A 158 9.58 -20.43 -19.42
C ALA A 158 9.69 -19.45 -20.60
N GLY A 159 10.83 -18.75 -20.76
CA GLY A 159 11.05 -17.79 -21.84
C GLY A 159 10.30 -16.45 -21.67
N HIS A 160 9.87 -16.13 -20.45
CA HIS A 160 9.16 -14.92 -20.05
C HIS A 160 10.05 -13.87 -19.38
N ALA A 161 11.36 -14.10 -19.26
CA ALA A 161 12.32 -13.10 -18.80
C ALA A 161 13.69 -13.30 -19.45
N TYR A 162 14.48 -12.22 -19.52
CA TYR A 162 15.84 -12.23 -20.04
C TYR A 162 16.73 -11.21 -19.32
N VAL A 163 18.03 -11.49 -19.27
CA VAL A 163 19.03 -10.57 -18.74
C VAL A 163 19.42 -9.58 -19.83
N ASP A 164 19.34 -8.29 -19.50
CA ASP A 164 19.66 -7.17 -20.38
C ASP A 164 20.90 -6.45 -19.88
N GLU A 165 21.89 -6.29 -20.74
CA GLU A 165 23.19 -5.66 -20.47
C GLU A 165 23.27 -4.25 -21.11
N GLN A 166 22.16 -3.73 -21.61
CA GLN A 166 22.07 -2.35 -22.07
C GLN A 166 22.23 -1.37 -20.91
N THR A 167 22.88 -0.24 -21.18
CA THR A 167 22.93 0.89 -20.24
C THR A 167 21.53 1.44 -19.96
N PRO A 168 21.30 2.09 -18.79
CA PRO A 168 20.01 2.74 -18.49
C PRO A 168 19.54 3.72 -19.58
N GLU A 169 20.46 4.46 -20.19
CA GLU A 169 20.18 5.40 -21.28
C GLU A 169 19.69 4.67 -22.53
N GLN A 170 20.37 3.58 -22.92
CA GLN A 170 19.96 2.75 -24.06
C GLN A 170 18.61 2.11 -23.82
N MET A 171 18.36 1.56 -22.62
CA MET A 171 17.07 1.01 -22.25
C MET A 171 15.96 2.06 -22.35
N ARG A 172 16.20 3.28 -21.84
CA ARG A 172 15.23 4.39 -21.90
C ARG A 172 14.90 4.76 -23.34
N VAL A 173 15.90 4.84 -24.22
CA VAL A 173 15.70 5.15 -25.65
C VAL A 173 14.94 4.02 -26.35
N ASN A 174 15.29 2.76 -26.07
CA ASN A 174 14.66 1.59 -26.67
C ASN A 174 13.23 1.37 -26.18
N ARG A 175 12.90 1.79 -24.96
CA ARG A 175 11.53 1.71 -24.43
C ARG A 175 10.55 2.60 -25.20
N GLY A 176 11.05 3.62 -25.90
CA GLY A 176 10.23 4.56 -26.67
C GLY A 176 9.36 5.45 -25.77
N ASP A 177 8.30 5.99 -26.36
CA ASP A 177 7.33 6.85 -25.67
C ASP A 177 5.91 6.57 -26.20
N PHE A 178 4.95 7.48 -25.95
CA PHE A 178 3.57 7.35 -26.42
C PHE A 178 3.40 7.55 -27.94
N GLY A 179 4.38 8.16 -28.61
CA GLY A 179 4.39 8.36 -30.07
C GLY A 179 5.29 7.40 -30.83
N LYS A 180 6.26 6.76 -30.15
CA LYS A 180 7.21 5.83 -30.75
C LYS A 180 7.17 4.46 -30.04
N PRO A 181 6.90 3.35 -30.77
CA PRO A 181 6.91 2.02 -30.18
C PRO A 181 8.31 1.66 -29.69
N GLY A 182 8.37 0.74 -28.73
CA GLY A 182 9.62 0.21 -28.21
C GLY A 182 10.35 -0.67 -29.22
N ILE A 183 11.66 -0.80 -29.05
CA ILE A 183 12.55 -1.63 -29.86
C ILE A 183 13.14 -2.71 -28.96
N ASP A 184 13.10 -3.96 -29.42
CA ASP A 184 13.66 -5.10 -28.71
C ASP A 184 15.15 -4.87 -28.37
N SER A 185 15.52 -5.22 -27.13
CA SER A 185 16.92 -5.26 -26.72
C SER A 185 17.69 -6.28 -27.58
N PRO A 186 18.97 -6.01 -27.93
CA PRO A 186 19.83 -7.00 -28.58
C PRO A 186 19.94 -8.33 -27.82
N TYR A 187 19.67 -8.31 -26.51
CA TYR A 187 19.76 -9.46 -25.62
C TYR A 187 18.43 -10.22 -25.47
N ARG A 188 17.33 -9.71 -26.03
CA ARG A 188 15.97 -10.26 -25.85
C ARG A 188 15.77 -11.65 -26.45
N SER A 189 16.56 -12.00 -27.46
CA SER A 189 16.53 -13.31 -28.13
C SER A 189 17.48 -14.35 -27.51
N ARG A 190 18.19 -13.98 -26.43
CA ARG A 190 19.07 -14.90 -25.69
C ARG A 190 18.30 -16.13 -25.21
N THR A 191 18.95 -17.30 -25.24
CA THR A 191 18.32 -18.56 -24.84
C THR A 191 17.99 -18.57 -23.35
N PRO A 192 16.96 -19.32 -22.90
CA PRO A 192 16.67 -19.49 -21.47
C PRO A 192 17.88 -19.94 -20.65
N THR A 193 18.67 -20.88 -21.18
CA THR A 193 19.88 -21.41 -20.51
C THR A 193 20.93 -20.33 -20.29
N ASP A 194 21.22 -19.51 -21.30
CA ASP A 194 22.20 -18.43 -21.19
C ASP A 194 21.73 -17.33 -20.23
N ASN A 195 20.42 -17.00 -20.27
CA ASN A 195 19.81 -16.05 -19.34
C ASN A 195 19.90 -16.54 -17.89
N LEU A 196 19.62 -17.83 -17.64
CA LEU A 196 19.68 -18.42 -16.31
C LEU A 196 21.11 -18.41 -15.75
N ALA A 197 22.09 -18.74 -16.60
CA ALA A 197 23.50 -18.67 -16.23
C ALA A 197 23.91 -17.23 -15.86
N ARG A 198 23.53 -16.23 -16.67
CA ARG A 198 23.80 -14.82 -16.38
C ARG A 198 23.11 -14.34 -15.11
N PHE A 199 21.84 -14.70 -14.90
CA PHE A 199 21.09 -14.29 -13.70
C PHE A 199 21.69 -14.88 -12.42
N ARG A 200 22.17 -16.13 -12.46
CA ARG A 200 22.94 -16.73 -11.36
C ARG A 200 24.26 -16.00 -11.11
N GLN A 201 24.99 -15.63 -12.15
CA GLN A 201 26.21 -14.83 -12.02
C GLN A 201 25.95 -13.43 -11.43
N MET A 202 24.79 -12.81 -11.72
CA MET A 202 24.37 -11.56 -11.06
C MET A 202 24.19 -11.77 -9.55
N ARG A 203 23.50 -12.85 -9.15
CA ARG A 203 23.31 -13.23 -7.73
C ARG A 203 24.65 -13.56 -7.05
N ASP A 204 25.59 -14.16 -7.77
CA ASP A 204 26.92 -14.53 -7.25
C ASP A 204 27.88 -13.32 -7.20
N GLY A 205 27.41 -12.11 -7.51
CA GLY A 205 28.15 -10.86 -7.33
C GLY A 205 29.24 -10.57 -8.37
N LEU A 206 29.25 -11.29 -9.49
CA LEU A 206 30.32 -11.21 -10.51
C LEU A 206 30.32 -9.93 -11.34
N TYR A 207 29.30 -9.06 -11.17
CA TYR A 207 29.10 -7.86 -11.98
C TYR A 207 28.82 -6.64 -11.12
N GLU A 208 29.26 -5.48 -11.61
CA GLU A 208 29.09 -4.19 -10.95
C GLU A 208 27.62 -3.73 -10.87
N ASP A 209 27.35 -2.84 -9.91
CA ASP A 209 26.07 -2.16 -9.78
C ASP A 209 25.64 -1.54 -11.12
N GLY A 210 24.41 -1.84 -11.55
CA GLY A 210 23.85 -1.32 -12.79
C GLY A 210 24.45 -1.91 -14.07
N ALA A 211 25.35 -2.89 -14.01
CA ALA A 211 25.94 -3.51 -15.20
C ALA A 211 24.91 -4.30 -16.04
N MET A 212 23.87 -4.84 -15.39
CA MET A 212 22.76 -5.53 -16.06
C MET A 212 21.53 -5.61 -15.16
N VAL A 213 20.39 -5.89 -15.78
CA VAL A 213 19.09 -6.07 -15.13
C VAL A 213 18.41 -7.32 -15.67
N LEU A 214 17.53 -7.94 -14.88
CA LEU A 214 16.58 -8.91 -15.41
C LEU A 214 15.33 -8.16 -15.85
N ARG A 215 14.84 -8.43 -17.07
CA ARG A 215 13.61 -7.84 -17.61
C ARG A 215 12.59 -8.93 -17.88
N ALA A 216 11.31 -8.62 -17.62
CA ALA A 216 10.22 -9.44 -18.12
C ALA A 216 10.18 -9.35 -19.66
N LYS A 217 9.77 -10.41 -20.34
CA LYS A 217 9.61 -10.49 -21.79
C LYS A 217 8.12 -10.53 -22.12
N ILE A 218 7.59 -9.36 -22.49
CA ILE A 218 6.15 -9.13 -22.71
C ILE A 218 5.98 -8.60 -24.13
N ASP A 219 5.84 -7.29 -24.30
CA ASP A 219 5.55 -6.66 -25.59
C ASP A 219 6.13 -5.24 -25.66
N MET A 220 7.23 -5.08 -26.40
CA MET A 220 7.85 -3.77 -26.64
C MET A 220 6.96 -2.84 -27.48
N GLY A 221 5.98 -3.37 -28.22
CA GLY A 221 5.01 -2.60 -29.00
C GLY A 221 3.80 -2.13 -28.19
N SER A 222 3.68 -2.51 -26.92
CA SER A 222 2.49 -2.22 -26.11
C SER A 222 2.21 -0.72 -26.00
N PRO A 223 0.93 -0.28 -26.08
CA PRO A 223 0.56 1.10 -25.78
C PRO A 223 0.80 1.45 -24.31
N ASN A 224 0.81 0.44 -23.41
CA ASN A 224 1.17 0.63 -22.01
C ASN A 224 2.68 0.48 -21.83
N ILE A 225 3.36 1.57 -21.47
CA ILE A 225 4.82 1.60 -21.25
C ILE A 225 5.27 0.62 -20.17
N ASN A 226 4.43 0.30 -19.18
CA ASN A 226 4.74 -0.68 -18.12
C ASN A 226 4.76 -2.13 -18.63
N MET A 227 4.20 -2.40 -19.81
CA MET A 227 4.24 -3.71 -20.46
C MET A 227 5.41 -3.85 -21.44
N ARG A 228 6.19 -2.77 -21.66
CA ARG A 228 7.39 -2.80 -22.51
C ARG A 228 8.60 -3.33 -21.76
N ASP A 229 8.62 -4.65 -21.57
CA ASP A 229 9.66 -5.42 -20.92
C ASP A 229 10.23 -4.72 -19.66
N PRO A 230 9.44 -4.51 -18.60
CA PRO A 230 9.90 -3.81 -17.41
C PRO A 230 11.04 -4.58 -16.72
N ALA A 231 11.96 -3.84 -16.09
CA ALA A 231 12.98 -4.43 -15.23
C ALA A 231 12.32 -5.03 -13.98
N ILE A 232 12.73 -6.25 -13.61
CA ILE A 232 12.21 -7.00 -12.47
C ILE A 232 13.27 -7.30 -11.42
N TYR A 233 14.57 -7.28 -11.79
CA TYR A 233 15.69 -7.29 -10.84
C TYR A 233 16.80 -6.33 -11.27
N ARG A 234 17.53 -5.80 -10.30
CA ARG A 234 18.75 -5.00 -10.49
C ARG A 234 19.88 -5.49 -9.60
N ILE A 235 21.12 -5.28 -10.03
CA ILE A 235 22.31 -5.44 -9.17
C ILE A 235 22.44 -4.19 -8.29
N ARG A 236 22.59 -4.42 -6.99
CA ARG A 236 22.92 -3.38 -6.00
C ARG A 236 23.67 -4.04 -4.85
N ARG A 237 24.96 -3.72 -4.68
CA ARG A 237 25.75 -4.22 -3.55
C ARG A 237 25.57 -3.30 -2.35
N ALA A 238 24.66 -3.68 -1.46
CA ALA A 238 24.41 -2.99 -0.21
C ALA A 238 23.94 -4.00 0.84
N THR A 239 24.33 -3.80 2.10
CA THR A 239 23.85 -4.62 3.22
C THR A 239 22.38 -4.32 3.48
N HIS A 240 21.53 -5.34 3.42
CA HIS A 240 20.12 -5.21 3.73
C HIS A 240 19.88 -5.33 5.23
N HIS A 241 18.99 -4.50 5.80
CA HIS A 241 18.76 -4.48 7.24
C HIS A 241 18.22 -5.82 7.80
N ASN A 242 17.29 -6.48 7.10
CA ASN A 242 16.74 -7.79 7.48
C ASN A 242 17.58 -9.01 7.00
N THR A 243 18.02 -9.02 5.73
CA THR A 243 18.67 -10.18 5.11
C THR A 243 20.20 -10.12 5.05
N GLY A 244 20.81 -9.05 5.58
CA GLY A 244 22.26 -8.85 5.59
C GLY A 244 22.86 -8.82 4.18
N ASP A 245 24.01 -9.46 4.00
CA ASP A 245 24.73 -9.54 2.72
C ASP A 245 24.38 -10.80 1.91
N LYS A 246 23.25 -11.47 2.22
CA LYS A 246 22.80 -12.68 1.49
C LYS A 246 22.56 -12.39 0.01
N TRP A 247 22.13 -11.16 -0.33
CA TRP A 247 21.72 -10.78 -1.66
C TRP A 247 22.52 -9.56 -2.16
N CYS A 248 22.92 -9.59 -3.42
CA CYS A 248 23.46 -8.42 -4.15
C CYS A 248 22.61 -8.05 -5.38
N ILE A 249 21.49 -8.75 -5.55
CA ILE A 249 20.45 -8.43 -6.52
C ILE A 249 19.14 -8.25 -5.79
N TYR A 250 18.39 -7.23 -6.16
CA TYR A 250 17.13 -6.88 -5.50
C TYR A 250 15.99 -6.79 -6.50
N PRO A 251 14.81 -7.31 -6.16
CA PRO A 251 13.65 -7.22 -7.02
C PRO A 251 13.19 -5.76 -7.14
N MET A 252 12.61 -5.41 -8.28
CA MET A 252 11.95 -4.13 -8.46
C MET A 252 10.56 -4.18 -7.81
N TYR A 253 10.07 -3.05 -7.29
CA TYR A 253 8.72 -2.94 -6.69
C TYR A 253 7.63 -3.59 -7.55
N THR A 254 7.64 -3.32 -8.87
CA THR A 254 6.67 -3.87 -9.81
C THR A 254 6.63 -5.40 -9.84
N PHE A 255 7.74 -6.07 -9.53
CA PHE A 255 7.87 -7.52 -9.47
C PHE A 255 7.62 -8.09 -8.07
N ALA A 256 8.14 -7.42 -7.04
CA ALA A 256 7.96 -7.84 -5.66
C ALA A 256 6.49 -7.73 -5.24
N HIS A 257 5.85 -6.59 -5.50
CA HIS A 257 4.53 -6.22 -4.98
C HIS A 257 3.40 -7.24 -5.27
N PRO A 258 3.26 -7.77 -6.50
CA PRO A 258 2.24 -8.79 -6.76
C PRO A 258 2.55 -10.13 -6.08
N ILE A 259 3.84 -10.47 -5.93
CA ILE A 259 4.29 -11.72 -5.31
C ILE A 259 4.01 -11.71 -3.81
N GLU A 260 4.38 -10.65 -3.10
CA GLU A 260 4.11 -10.51 -1.66
C GLU A 260 2.60 -10.60 -1.37
N ASP A 261 1.76 -9.97 -2.20
CA ASP A 261 0.31 -10.09 -2.07
C ASP A 261 -0.19 -11.53 -2.25
N ALA A 262 0.38 -12.27 -3.22
CA ALA A 262 -0.03 -13.64 -3.50
C ALA A 262 0.42 -14.62 -2.41
N LEU A 263 1.65 -14.48 -1.92
CA LEU A 263 2.18 -15.29 -0.82
C LEU A 263 1.40 -15.07 0.47
N GLU A 264 0.95 -13.85 0.72
CA GLU A 264 0.13 -13.52 1.88
C GLU A 264 -1.36 -13.84 1.70
N GLN A 265 -1.77 -14.36 0.55
CA GLN A 265 -3.17 -14.56 0.16
C GLN A 265 -4.05 -13.32 0.27
N ILE A 266 -3.51 -12.15 -0.03
CA ILE A 266 -4.31 -10.94 -0.21
C ILE A 266 -5.45 -11.24 -1.20
N THR A 267 -6.65 -10.77 -0.91
CA THR A 267 -7.80 -10.88 -1.83
C THR A 267 -8.00 -9.57 -2.57
N HIS A 268 -7.93 -8.45 -1.84
CA HIS A 268 -8.14 -7.11 -2.37
C HIS A 268 -6.90 -6.26 -2.10
N SER A 269 -6.01 -6.16 -3.09
CA SER A 269 -4.81 -5.33 -3.04
C SER A 269 -5.17 -3.89 -3.37
N ILE A 270 -5.29 -3.06 -2.34
CA ILE A 270 -5.79 -1.68 -2.48
C ILE A 270 -4.60 -0.71 -2.56
N CYS A 271 -4.51 0.04 -3.65
CA CYS A 271 -3.48 1.05 -3.89
C CYS A 271 -4.08 2.33 -4.45
N THR A 272 -3.26 3.36 -4.66
CA THR A 272 -3.72 4.63 -5.22
C THR A 272 -3.66 4.63 -6.75
N LEU A 273 -4.39 5.54 -7.41
CA LEU A 273 -4.49 5.63 -8.88
C LEU A 273 -3.15 5.75 -9.61
N GLU A 274 -2.09 6.21 -8.94
CA GLU A 274 -0.74 6.25 -9.51
C GLU A 274 -0.20 4.88 -9.97
N PHE A 275 -0.82 3.78 -9.52
CA PHE A 275 -0.45 2.41 -9.88
C PHE A 275 -1.43 1.75 -10.86
N GLU A 276 -2.44 2.47 -11.38
CA GLU A 276 -3.43 1.89 -12.31
C GLU A 276 -2.77 1.35 -13.58
N ASP A 277 -1.83 2.10 -14.17
CA ASP A 277 -1.11 1.67 -15.37
C ASP A 277 -0.16 0.48 -15.09
N GLN A 278 0.09 0.12 -13.83
CA GLN A 278 0.88 -1.06 -13.45
C GLN A 278 0.03 -2.32 -13.30
N ARG A 279 -1.30 -2.20 -13.12
CA ARG A 279 -2.22 -3.34 -12.99
C ARG A 279 -2.06 -4.39 -14.10
N PRO A 280 -1.90 -4.03 -15.39
CA PRO A 280 -1.70 -5.06 -16.42
C PRO A 280 -0.46 -5.93 -16.21
N PHE A 281 0.61 -5.36 -15.64
CA PHE A 281 1.81 -6.14 -15.29
C PHE A 281 1.56 -7.03 -14.07
N TYR A 282 0.84 -6.51 -13.06
CA TYR A 282 0.40 -7.28 -11.90
C TYR A 282 -0.37 -8.54 -12.35
N ASP A 283 -1.39 -8.37 -13.19
CA ASP A 283 -2.24 -9.45 -13.70
C ASP A 283 -1.43 -10.44 -14.56
N TRP A 284 -0.54 -9.92 -15.42
CA TRP A 284 0.34 -10.75 -16.25
C TRP A 284 1.24 -11.65 -15.38
N LEU A 285 1.87 -11.08 -14.34
CA LEU A 285 2.76 -11.83 -13.47
C LEU A 285 2.02 -12.93 -12.70
N MET A 286 0.83 -12.61 -12.17
CA MET A 286 -0.03 -13.60 -11.51
C MET A 286 -0.38 -14.77 -12.44
N ALA A 287 -0.79 -14.48 -13.68
CA ALA A 287 -1.11 -15.51 -14.65
C ALA A 287 0.09 -16.42 -14.94
N ARG A 288 1.28 -15.86 -15.19
CA ARG A 288 2.50 -16.64 -15.47
C ARG A 288 2.91 -17.55 -14.31
N LEU A 289 2.84 -17.06 -13.07
CA LEU A 289 3.24 -17.81 -11.88
C LEU A 289 2.20 -18.88 -11.49
N ILE A 290 0.92 -18.67 -11.80
CA ILE A 290 -0.12 -19.71 -11.68
C ILE A 290 0.07 -20.80 -12.74
N GLU A 291 0.38 -20.43 -13.99
CA GLU A 291 0.70 -21.41 -15.06
C GLU A 291 1.87 -22.31 -14.67
N GLY A 292 2.84 -21.77 -13.92
CA GLY A 292 3.97 -22.53 -13.36
C GLY A 292 3.66 -23.33 -12.11
N ALA A 293 2.41 -23.30 -11.61
CA ALA A 293 2.01 -23.88 -10.33
C ALA A 293 2.79 -23.37 -9.10
N LEU A 294 3.43 -22.18 -9.21
CA LEU A 294 4.10 -21.52 -8.08
C LEU A 294 3.07 -20.83 -7.18
N LEU A 295 2.01 -20.25 -7.75
CA LEU A 295 0.95 -19.57 -7.02
C LEU A 295 -0.41 -20.24 -7.24
N ALA A 296 -1.27 -20.15 -6.24
CA ALA A 296 -2.62 -20.72 -6.29
C ALA A 296 -3.61 -19.77 -6.98
N SER A 297 -4.60 -20.34 -7.66
CA SER A 297 -5.75 -19.62 -8.19
C SER A 297 -6.91 -19.62 -7.18
N PRO A 298 -7.75 -18.57 -7.10
CA PRO A 298 -7.60 -17.29 -7.81
C PRO A 298 -6.47 -16.44 -7.23
N PRO A 299 -5.80 -15.57 -8.01
CA PRO A 299 -4.80 -14.64 -7.51
C PRO A 299 -5.42 -13.46 -6.75
N PRO A 300 -4.63 -12.70 -5.97
CA PRO A 300 -5.03 -11.36 -5.50
C PRO A 300 -5.43 -10.47 -6.68
N ARG A 301 -6.30 -9.48 -6.43
CA ARG A 301 -6.66 -8.46 -7.42
C ARG A 301 -6.33 -7.06 -6.94
N GLN A 302 -5.77 -6.25 -7.83
CA GLN A 302 -5.47 -4.85 -7.58
C GLN A 302 -6.72 -3.97 -7.79
N TYR A 303 -6.97 -3.06 -6.84
CA TYR A 303 -8.02 -2.06 -6.92
C TYR A 303 -7.48 -0.69 -6.51
N GLU A 304 -7.73 0.32 -7.35
CA GLU A 304 -7.16 1.65 -7.20
C GLU A 304 -8.21 2.67 -6.72
N PHE A 305 -7.80 3.55 -5.80
CA PHE A 305 -8.60 4.68 -5.34
C PHE A 305 -7.87 6.01 -5.45
N ALA A 306 -8.63 7.10 -5.56
CA ALA A 306 -8.10 8.44 -5.66
C ALA A 306 -7.36 8.86 -4.38
N ARG A 307 -6.18 9.44 -4.56
CA ARG A 307 -5.34 9.93 -3.47
C ARG A 307 -6.08 11.01 -2.68
N LEU A 308 -5.78 11.12 -1.39
CA LEU A 308 -6.25 12.25 -0.60
C LEU A 308 -5.52 13.54 -1.00
N ASN A 309 -6.25 14.48 -1.59
CA ASN A 309 -5.79 15.85 -1.81
C ASN A 309 -6.59 16.79 -0.90
N LEU A 310 -5.91 17.40 0.07
CA LEU A 310 -6.50 18.35 1.02
C LEU A 310 -6.12 19.78 0.64
N THR A 311 -7.08 20.70 0.63
CA THR A 311 -6.78 22.13 0.47
C THR A 311 -5.84 22.59 1.59
N TYR A 312 -4.96 23.56 1.30
CA TYR A 312 -3.97 24.12 2.24
C TYR A 312 -2.91 23.15 2.81
N VAL A 313 -2.92 21.88 2.44
CA VAL A 313 -2.01 20.85 2.98
C VAL A 313 -1.09 20.30 1.90
N ILE A 314 0.19 20.15 2.23
CA ILE A 314 1.19 19.53 1.35
C ILE A 314 1.53 18.14 1.87
N THR A 315 1.38 17.09 1.05
CA THR A 315 1.72 15.71 1.43
C THR A 315 2.97 15.16 0.74
N SER A 316 3.53 15.89 -0.24
CA SER A 316 4.74 15.46 -0.94
C SER A 316 5.93 15.37 0.03
N LYS A 317 6.50 14.17 0.18
CA LYS A 317 7.67 13.87 1.02
C LYS A 317 8.82 14.86 0.81
N ARG A 318 9.17 15.15 -0.45
CA ARG A 318 10.23 16.10 -0.81
C ARG A 318 9.97 17.49 -0.26
N LYS A 319 8.72 17.98 -0.39
CA LYS A 319 8.34 19.31 0.10
C LYS A 319 8.26 19.36 1.63
N LEU A 320 7.77 18.31 2.27
CA LEU A 320 7.73 18.20 3.74
C LEU A 320 9.15 18.18 4.33
N ALA A 321 10.06 17.40 3.74
CA ALA A 321 11.46 17.40 4.14
C ALA A 321 12.10 18.79 3.99
N GLN A 322 11.79 19.51 2.90
CA GLN A 322 12.26 20.88 2.70
C GLN A 322 11.79 21.83 3.82
N LEU A 323 10.54 21.71 4.30
CA LEU A 323 10.03 22.54 5.40
C LEU A 323 10.79 22.32 6.70
N VAL A 324 11.17 21.07 6.98
CA VAL A 324 11.98 20.71 8.16
C VAL A 324 13.41 21.22 7.99
N TYR A 325 14.02 20.99 6.83
CA TYR A 325 15.39 21.41 6.53
C TYR A 325 15.55 22.94 6.55
N ASP A 326 14.62 23.68 5.96
CA ASP A 326 14.62 25.15 5.95
C ASP A 326 14.15 25.76 7.28
N HIS A 327 13.96 24.94 8.31
CA HIS A 327 13.51 25.34 9.65
C HIS A 327 12.22 26.17 9.65
N LYS A 328 11.30 25.91 8.71
CA LYS A 328 9.96 26.53 8.67
C LYS A 328 9.02 25.92 9.70
N VAL A 329 9.33 24.69 10.11
CA VAL A 329 8.71 23.94 11.20
C VAL A 329 9.77 23.46 12.19
N SER A 330 9.36 23.15 13.42
CA SER A 330 10.26 22.68 14.48
C SER A 330 10.75 21.24 14.29
N GLY A 331 10.05 20.44 13.48
CA GLY A 331 10.39 19.05 13.24
C GLY A 331 9.25 18.31 12.50
N TRP A 332 9.38 17.00 12.37
CA TRP A 332 8.36 16.15 11.75
C TRP A 332 7.09 16.03 12.58
N ASP A 333 7.18 16.24 13.89
CA ASP A 333 6.06 16.21 14.84
C ASP A 333 5.47 17.61 15.12
N ASP A 334 5.92 18.65 14.41
CA ASP A 334 5.37 20.00 14.57
C ASP A 334 3.85 19.99 14.34
N PRO A 335 3.02 20.59 15.20
CA PRO A 335 1.55 20.60 15.04
C PRO A 335 1.04 21.16 13.70
N ARG A 336 1.86 21.93 12.97
CA ARG A 336 1.52 22.45 11.64
C ARG A 336 1.78 21.43 10.52
N MET A 337 2.55 20.38 10.79
CA MET A 337 2.84 19.31 9.84
C MET A 337 1.63 18.39 9.69
N PRO A 338 1.35 17.89 8.47
CA PRO A 338 0.27 16.95 8.22
C PRO A 338 0.67 15.49 8.52
N THR A 339 1.81 15.29 9.18
CA THR A 339 2.25 13.99 9.67
C THR A 339 1.27 13.47 10.72
N ILE A 340 1.12 12.16 10.84
CA ILE A 340 0.26 11.57 11.87
C ILE A 340 0.78 11.97 13.27
N VAL A 341 2.11 11.96 13.46
CA VAL A 341 2.74 12.43 14.70
C VAL A 341 2.48 13.91 14.99
N GLY A 342 2.51 14.78 13.98
CA GLY A 342 2.20 16.21 14.13
C GLY A 342 0.72 16.46 14.44
N LEU A 343 -0.19 15.74 13.78
CA LEU A 343 -1.62 15.81 14.06
C LEU A 343 -1.94 15.29 15.47
N ARG A 344 -1.33 14.17 15.89
CA ARG A 344 -1.42 13.65 17.26
C ARG A 344 -0.95 14.68 18.28
N ARG A 345 0.22 15.30 18.06
CA ARG A 345 0.74 16.37 18.93
C ARG A 345 -0.15 17.61 18.96
N ARG A 346 -0.80 17.96 17.84
CA ARG A 346 -1.77 19.05 17.74
C ARG A 346 -3.05 18.81 18.55
N GLY A 347 -3.34 17.56 18.94
CA GLY A 347 -4.54 17.18 19.67
C GLY A 347 -5.65 16.60 18.79
N TYR A 348 -5.34 16.18 17.56
CA TYR A 348 -6.27 15.31 16.83
C TYR A 348 -6.40 13.98 17.56
N THR A 349 -7.60 13.41 17.56
CA THR A 349 -7.88 12.08 18.10
C THR A 349 -7.87 11.04 16.98
N PRO A 350 -7.59 9.76 17.26
CA PRO A 350 -7.69 8.72 16.24
C PRO A 350 -9.10 8.58 15.68
N GLU A 351 -10.13 8.75 16.52
CA GLU A 351 -11.54 8.73 16.10
C GLU A 351 -11.84 9.83 15.08
N ALA A 352 -11.24 11.03 15.22
CA ALA A 352 -11.41 12.12 14.27
C ALA A 352 -10.86 11.75 12.89
N LEU A 353 -9.70 11.08 12.84
CA LEU A 353 -9.09 10.67 11.58
C LEU A 353 -9.83 9.49 10.92
N GLN A 354 -10.33 8.55 11.72
CA GLN A 354 -11.20 7.47 11.24
C GLN A 354 -12.50 8.03 10.67
N LEU A 355 -13.18 8.92 11.41
CA LEU A 355 -14.41 9.58 10.97
C LEU A 355 -14.18 10.39 9.69
N PHE A 356 -13.05 11.10 9.62
CA PHE A 356 -12.67 11.82 8.41
C PHE A 356 -12.50 10.88 7.22
N ALA A 357 -11.78 9.77 7.38
CA ALA A 357 -11.58 8.78 6.32
C ALA A 357 -12.90 8.14 5.85
N GLU A 358 -13.83 7.87 6.76
CA GLU A 358 -15.17 7.39 6.42
C GLU A 358 -15.97 8.46 5.65
N ARG A 359 -16.00 9.70 6.17
CA ARG A 359 -16.80 10.80 5.62
C ARG A 359 -16.42 11.17 4.18
N ILE A 360 -15.13 11.16 3.86
CA ILE A 360 -14.66 11.52 2.51
C ILE A 360 -14.92 10.42 1.48
N GLY A 361 -15.24 9.19 1.93
CA GLY A 361 -15.50 8.05 1.06
C GLY A 361 -14.29 7.61 0.22
N VAL A 362 -14.58 6.74 -0.75
CA VAL A 362 -13.59 6.16 -1.66
C VAL A 362 -14.10 6.22 -3.08
N THR A 363 -13.41 7.00 -3.92
CA THR A 363 -13.76 7.24 -5.33
C THR A 363 -12.58 6.91 -6.25
N LYS A 364 -12.86 6.75 -7.55
CA LYS A 364 -11.82 6.68 -8.61
C LYS A 364 -11.53 8.02 -9.28
N SER A 365 -12.24 9.07 -8.88
CA SER A 365 -12.04 10.42 -9.40
C SER A 365 -11.29 11.25 -8.38
N ASP A 366 -10.20 11.88 -8.82
CA ASP A 366 -9.48 12.86 -8.00
C ASP A 366 -10.37 14.04 -7.66
N SER A 367 -10.33 14.43 -6.39
CA SER A 367 -11.04 15.59 -5.89
C SER A 367 -10.25 16.26 -4.78
N TRP A 368 -10.46 17.57 -4.65
CA TRP A 368 -9.93 18.34 -3.53
C TRP A 368 -10.95 18.32 -2.39
N ILE A 369 -10.52 17.82 -1.24
CA ILE A 369 -11.30 17.85 -0.02
C ILE A 369 -10.90 19.10 0.74
N ASP A 370 -11.89 19.89 1.15
CA ASP A 370 -11.61 21.09 1.92
C ASP A 370 -11.13 20.74 3.33
N TYR A 371 -10.06 21.42 3.78
CA TYR A 371 -9.45 21.19 5.09
C TYR A 371 -10.43 21.36 6.26
N SER A 372 -11.47 22.20 6.11
CA SER A 372 -12.51 22.36 7.13
C SER A 372 -13.28 21.06 7.40
N THR A 373 -13.31 20.11 6.47
CA THR A 373 -13.90 18.78 6.67
C THR A 373 -13.15 18.01 7.75
N LEU A 374 -11.81 18.05 7.71
CA LEU A 374 -10.95 17.41 8.72
C LEU A 374 -11.12 18.08 10.09
N GLU A 375 -11.13 19.41 10.13
CA GLU A 375 -11.38 20.14 11.37
C GLU A 375 -12.79 19.88 11.94
N GLY A 376 -13.79 19.73 11.07
CA GLY A 376 -15.15 19.39 11.44
C GLY A 376 -15.23 18.04 12.16
N CYS A 377 -14.55 17.02 11.64
CA CYS A 377 -14.45 15.70 12.28
C CYS A 377 -13.78 15.79 13.67
N LEU A 378 -12.76 16.63 13.83
CA LEU A 378 -12.15 16.85 15.14
C LEU A 378 -13.11 17.54 16.12
N ARG A 379 -13.79 18.61 15.69
CA ARG A 379 -14.77 19.32 16.53
C ARG A 379 -15.87 18.37 16.99
N GLU A 380 -16.41 17.56 16.09
CA GLU A 380 -17.48 16.61 16.38
C GLU A 380 -17.08 15.54 17.40
N THR A 381 -15.87 15.00 17.29
CA THR A 381 -15.35 13.99 18.22
C THR A 381 -15.01 14.58 19.59
N LEU A 382 -14.43 15.78 19.62
CA LEU A 382 -14.12 16.48 20.88
C LEU A 382 -15.37 17.01 21.59
N GLU A 383 -16.43 17.41 20.88
CA GLU A 383 -17.67 17.92 21.50
C GLU A 383 -18.26 16.93 22.50
N ARG A 384 -18.14 15.63 22.20
CA ARG A 384 -18.66 14.53 23.03
C ARG A 384 -17.72 14.08 24.13
N SER A 385 -16.42 14.36 24.04
CA SER A 385 -15.39 13.76 24.89
C SER A 385 -14.60 14.78 25.72
N ALA A 386 -14.44 16.01 25.24
CA ALA A 386 -13.66 17.04 25.91
C ALA A 386 -14.46 17.70 27.05
N HIS A 387 -13.86 17.71 28.24
CA HIS A 387 -14.38 18.48 29.36
C HIS A 387 -14.25 19.98 29.08
N ARG A 388 -15.28 20.75 29.45
CA ARG A 388 -15.26 22.20 29.30
C ARG A 388 -14.42 22.80 30.41
N GLY A 389 -13.55 23.75 30.06
CA GLY A 389 -12.73 24.52 30.98
C GLY A 389 -12.66 25.98 30.54
N PHE A 390 -12.37 26.87 31.47
CA PHE A 390 -12.20 28.30 31.18
C PHE A 390 -10.72 28.65 31.22
N ALA A 391 -10.23 29.29 30.16
CA ALA A 391 -8.88 29.84 30.09
C ALA A 391 -8.95 31.26 29.53
N VAL A 392 -8.29 32.19 30.20
CA VAL A 392 -8.17 33.58 29.73
C VAL A 392 -6.82 33.71 29.03
N LEU A 393 -6.82 33.68 27.70
CA LEU A 393 -5.59 33.68 26.90
C LEU A 393 -4.88 35.05 26.90
N ASN A 394 -5.65 36.13 27.00
CA ASN A 394 -5.14 37.49 27.12
C ASN A 394 -5.76 38.15 28.37
N PRO A 395 -5.21 37.89 29.57
CA PRO A 395 -5.84 38.28 30.82
C PRO A 395 -5.75 39.78 31.06
N VAL A 396 -6.89 40.39 31.37
CA VAL A 396 -6.97 41.72 31.96
C VAL A 396 -7.19 41.55 33.46
N LYS A 397 -6.25 42.05 34.27
CA LYS A 397 -6.34 41.95 35.73
C LYS A 397 -7.51 42.79 36.24
N LEU A 398 -8.46 42.14 36.90
CA LEU A 398 -9.54 42.79 37.65
C LEU A 398 -9.18 42.73 39.14
N VAL A 399 -9.28 43.88 39.83
CA VAL A 399 -9.00 44.04 41.26
C VAL A 399 -10.26 44.46 41.97
#